data_AF-A0AAI8PQK0-F1
#
_entry.id   AF-A0AAI8PQK0-F1
#
_cell.length_a   1.000
_cell.length_b   1.000
_cell.length_c   1.000
_cell.angle_alpha   90.00
_cell.angle_beta   90.00
_cell.angle_gamma   90.00
#
_symmetry.space_group_name_H-M   'P 1'
#
loop_
_entity.id
_entity.type
_entity.pdbx_description
1 polymer ?
#
loop_
_entity_poly.entity_id
_entity_poly.type
_entity_poly.pdbx_seq_one_letter_code
_entity_poly.pdbx_strand_id
1 'polypeptide(L)' 'MRIYPTTYDRWVSLATVEMPAKDVPEPFRWRLMRLPDLSRTPTDIVAVRVRGIDPLPGEPVVPAHRMMCVPEWGEP' A
#
# COMPACT_ATOMS: atom_id res chain seq x y z
N MET A 1 -9.73 -1.01 8.16
CA MET A 1 -8.94 -0.87 6.92
C MET A 1 -8.60 0.60 6.74
N ARG A 2 -7.43 0.91 6.16
CA ARG A 2 -7.01 2.29 5.84
C ARG A 2 -6.69 2.39 4.36
N ILE A 3 -6.99 3.54 3.79
CA ILE A 3 -6.74 3.81 2.38
C ILE A 3 -5.40 4.52 2.27
N TYR A 4 -4.51 3.99 1.43
CA TYR A 4 -3.20 4.58 1.18
C TYR A 4 -3.02 4.87 -0.30
N PRO A 5 -2.37 6.00 -0.65
CA PRO A 5 -1.95 6.27 -2.01
C PRO A 5 -0.83 5.29 -2.42
N THR A 6 -0.73 4.98 -3.71
CA THR A 6 0.28 4.08 -4.28
C THR A 6 1.20 4.85 -5.21
N THR A 7 2.35 4.27 -5.58
CA THR A 7 3.36 4.91 -6.45
C THR A 7 2.95 5.06 -7.93
N TYR A 8 1.76 4.62 -8.31
CA TYR A 8 1.25 4.65 -9.69
C TYR A 8 -0.13 5.31 -9.76
N ASP A 9 -0.33 6.35 -8.95
CA ASP A 9 -1.52 7.21 -8.95
C ASP A 9 -2.83 6.43 -8.78
N ARG A 10 -2.82 5.47 -7.85
CA ARG A 10 -4.01 4.73 -7.41
C ARG A 10 -4.04 4.65 -5.90
N TRP A 11 -5.19 4.31 -5.34
CA TRP A 11 -5.34 4.09 -3.91
C TRP A 11 -5.61 2.62 -3.63
N VAL A 12 -5.21 2.15 -2.45
CA VAL A 12 -5.49 0.79 -2.01
C VAL A 12 -6.02 0.80 -0.59
N SER A 13 -7.09 0.04 -0.37
CA SER A 13 -7.59 -0.26 0.96
C SER A 13 -6.84 -1.44 1.54
N LEU A 14 -6.04 -1.15 2.56
CA LEU A 14 -5.19 -2.10 3.24
C LEU A 14 -5.74 -2.43 4.63
N ALA A 15 -5.46 -3.64 5.11
CA ALA A 15 -5.68 -3.99 6.50
C ALA A 15 -4.86 -3.08 7.43
N THR A 16 -5.30 -2.96 8.68
CA THR A 16 -4.56 -2.21 9.71
C THR A 16 -3.54 -3.08 10.45
N VAL A 17 -3.48 -4.36 10.11
CA VAL A 17 -2.59 -5.35 10.73
C VAL A 17 -1.63 -5.87 9.67
N GLU A 18 -0.35 -5.86 10.02
CA GLU A 18 0.71 -6.48 9.22
C GLU A 18 0.67 -8.00 9.43
N MET A 19 0.75 -8.74 8.32
CA MET A 19 0.79 -10.19 8.32
C MET A 19 2.10 -10.68 7.72
N PRO A 20 2.55 -11.90 8.05
CA PRO A 20 3.71 -12.49 7.39
C PRO A 20 3.44 -12.71 5.90
N ALA A 21 4.45 -12.52 5.06
CA ALA A 21 4.32 -12.73 3.62
C ALA A 21 3.87 -14.14 3.24
N LYS A 22 4.25 -15.17 4.02
CA LYS A 22 3.80 -16.56 3.79
C LYS A 22 2.28 -16.71 3.91
N ASP A 23 1.62 -15.88 4.71
CA ASP A 23 0.19 -15.96 5.01
C ASP A 23 -0.66 -15.08 4.08
N VAL A 24 -0.01 -14.27 3.22
CA VAL A 24 -0.69 -13.37 2.27
C VAL A 24 -0.30 -13.76 0.85
N PRO A 25 -1.26 -14.00 -0.06
CA PRO A 25 -0.92 -14.31 -1.45
C PRO A 25 -0.20 -13.13 -2.11
N GLU A 26 0.81 -13.42 -2.93
CA GLU A 26 1.60 -12.42 -3.70
C GLU A 26 0.82 -11.24 -4.27
N PRO A 27 -0.33 -11.43 -4.96
CA PRO A 27 -1.08 -10.30 -5.52
C PRO A 27 -1.61 -9.31 -4.46
N PHE A 28 -1.73 -9.73 -3.21
CA PHE A 28 -2.24 -8.94 -2.09
C PHE A 28 -1.14 -8.50 -1.11
N ARG A 29 0.15 -8.72 -1.41
CA ARG A 29 1.26 -8.28 -0.56
C ARG A 29 1.60 -6.81 -0.81
N TRP A 30 1.38 -5.96 0.19
CA TRP A 30 1.74 -4.54 0.14
C TRP A 30 2.67 -4.17 1.28
N ARG A 31 3.49 -3.14 1.08
CA ARG A 31 4.27 -2.51 2.15
C ARG A 31 3.96 -1.02 2.20
N LEU A 32 3.87 -0.50 3.42
CA LEU A 32 3.79 0.93 3.64
C LEU A 32 5.21 1.48 3.68
N MET A 33 5.54 2.36 2.74
CA MET A 33 6.81 3.08 2.73
C MET A 33 6.57 4.55 3.00
N ARG A 34 7.43 5.15 3.81
CA ARG A 34 7.46 6.60 3.94
C ARG A 34 8.20 7.18 2.74
N LEU A 35 7.58 8.12 2.05
CA LEU A 35 8.28 8.90 1.05
C LEU A 35 9.23 9.86 1.76
N PRO A 36 10.41 10.15 1.19
CA PRO A 36 11.18 11.30 1.63
C PRO A 36 10.34 12.58 1.48
N ASP A 37 10.58 13.57 2.34
CA ASP A 37 9.87 14.85 2.61
C ASP A 37 9.52 15.75 1.39
N LEU A 38 9.70 15.24 0.16
CA LEU A 38 9.51 15.92 -1.11
C LEU A 38 8.08 15.85 -1.66
N SER A 39 7.13 15.15 -1.01
CA SER A 39 5.79 14.95 -1.58
C SER A 39 4.73 15.87 -1.00
N ARG A 40 4.03 16.60 -1.89
CA ARG A 40 2.93 17.54 -1.60
C ARG A 40 1.64 16.86 -1.10
N THR A 41 1.61 15.53 -1.05
CA THR A 41 0.50 14.75 -0.51
C THR A 41 0.58 14.68 1.02
N PRO A 42 -0.49 15.01 1.77
CA PRO A 42 -0.50 15.01 3.24
C PRO A 42 -0.28 13.63 3.88
N THR A 43 -0.20 12.58 3.07
CA THR A 43 0.17 11.24 3.52
C THR A 43 1.62 10.99 3.12
N ASP A 44 2.51 11.19 4.07
CA ASP A 44 3.94 10.83 3.97
C ASP A 44 4.16 9.32 3.72
N ILE A 45 3.09 8.52 3.78
CA ILE A 45 3.09 7.05 3.67
C ILE A 45 2.38 6.62 2.38
N VAL A 46 3.09 5.89 1.52
CA VAL A 46 2.55 5.24 0.32
C VAL A 46 2.54 3.72 0.44
N ALA A 47 1.56 3.08 -0.18
CA ALA A 47 1.47 1.64 -0.34
C ALA A 47 2.17 1.19 -1.62
N VAL A 48 3.19 0.35 -1.46
CA VAL A 48 3.95 -0.24 -2.56
C VAL A 48 3.62 -1.73 -2.66
N ARG A 49 3.28 -2.16 -3.87
CA ARG A 49 3.00 -3.58 -4.14
C ARG A 49 4.30 -4.34 -4.21
N VAL A 50 4.41 -5.42 -3.45
CA VAL A 50 5.59 -6.27 -3.45
C VAL A 50 5.52 -7.17 -4.68
N ARG A 51 6.23 -6.80 -5.75
CA ARG A 51 6.27 -7.53 -7.04
C ARG A 51 7.67 -7.90 -7.54
N GLY A 52 8.71 -7.20 -7.07
CA GLY A 52 10.05 -7.30 -7.65
C GLY A 52 11.04 -8.18 -6.89
N ILE A 53 10.83 -8.37 -5.59
CA ILE A 53 11.62 -9.25 -4.72
C ILE A 53 10.59 -10.04 -3.93
N ASP A 54 10.64 -11.38 -3.98
CA ASP A 54 9.81 -12.20 -3.11
C ASP A 54 10.21 -11.87 -1.66
N PRO A 55 9.29 -11.29 -0.87
CA PRO A 55 9.58 -10.97 0.51
C PRO A 55 9.87 -12.28 1.24
N LEU A 56 10.84 -12.26 2.17
CA LEU A 56 11.09 -13.43 3.01
C LEU A 56 9.76 -13.86 3.66
N PRO A 57 9.53 -15.16 3.90
CA PRO A 57 8.26 -15.66 4.41
C PRO A 57 7.81 -15.03 5.73
N GLY A 58 8.75 -14.48 6.51
CA GLY A 58 8.50 -13.75 7.76
C GLY A 58 8.45 -12.22 7.63
N GLU A 59 8.66 -11.65 6.45
CA GLU A 59 8.58 -10.20 6.27
C GLU A 59 7.14 -9.70 6.43
N PRO A 60 6.95 -8.57 7.14
CA PRO A 60 5.63 -7.98 7.34
C PRO A 60 5.12 -7.39 6.02
N VAL A 61 3.94 -7.83 5.62
CA VAL A 61 3.17 -7.30 4.49
C VAL A 61 1.77 -6.96 4.96
N VAL A 62 1.21 -5.91 4.39
CA VAL A 62 -0.17 -5.51 4.65
C VAL A 62 -1.05 -6.11 3.56
N PRO A 63 -2.02 -6.99 3.91
CA PRO A 63 -2.92 -7.55 2.93
C PRO A 63 -3.84 -6.46 2.35
N ALA A 64 -3.97 -6.46 1.03
CA ALA A 64 -4.97 -5.64 0.35
C ALA A 64 -6.33 -6.30 0.30
N HIS A 65 -7.35 -5.50 0.58
CA HIS A 65 -8.74 -5.91 0.45
C HIS A 65 -9.40 -5.37 -0.81
N ARG A 66 -8.99 -4.20 -1.32
CA ARG A 66 -9.56 -3.61 -2.55
C ARG A 66 -8.65 -2.53 -3.14
N MET A 67 -8.34 -2.60 -4.43
CA MET A 67 -7.77 -1.46 -5.18
C MET A 67 -8.90 -0.47 -5.51
N MET A 68 -8.62 0.82 -5.39
CA MET A 68 -9.54 1.89 -5.76
C MET A 68 -8.85 2.83 -6.75
N CYS A 69 -9.57 3.22 -7.80
CA CYS A 69 -9.16 4.37 -8.61
C CYS A 69 -9.16 5.61 -7.72
N VAL A 70 -8.35 6.60 -8.07
CA VAL A 70 -8.41 7.93 -7.44
C VAL A 70 -9.87 8.38 -7.56
N PRO A 71 -10.61 8.60 -6.46
CA PRO A 71 -11.81 9.41 -6.59
C PRO A 71 -11.32 10.75 -7.14
N GLU A 72 -11.95 11.26 -8.20
CA GLU A 72 -11.81 12.66 -8.57
C GLU A 72 -11.96 13.46 -7.27
N TRP A 73 -10.85 13.95 -6.73
CA TRP A 73 -10.89 14.82 -5.57
C TRP A 73 -11.59 16.05 -6.10
N GLY A 74 -12.88 16.13 -5.82
CA GLY A 74 -13.66 17.33 -6.10
C GLY A 74 -12.87 18.51 -5.57
N GLU A 75 -12.45 19.35 -6.52
CA GLU A 75 -11.97 20.70 -6.28
C GLU A 75 -13.04 21.46 -5.45
N PRO A 76 -12.62 22.49 -4.70
CA PRO A 76 -13.11 22.86 -3.36
C PRO A 76 -14.60 23.21 -3.22
#